data_AF-A0A6G9Z197-F1
#
_entry.id   AF-A0A6G9Z197-F1
#
_cell.length_a   1.000
_cell.length_b   1.000
_cell.length_c   1.000
_cell.angle_alpha   90.00
_cell.angle_beta   90.00
_cell.angle_gamma   90.00
#
_symmetry.space_group_name_H-M   'P 1'
#
loop_
_entity.id
_entity.type
_entity.pdbx_description
1 polymer ?
#
loop_
_entity_poly.entity_id
_entity_poly.type
_entity_poly.pdbx_seq_one_letter_code
_entity_poly.pdbx_strand_id
1 'polypeptide(L)' 'MTTSSHRDPYPRNYRIRVRGRLGETLRCAFPALEYETVGGDTVLTGELADQAALYGVLAEFEALGLELLEVCPAPPRTSN' A
#
# COMPACT_ATOMS: atom_id res chain seq x y z
N MET A 1 11.96 33.21 15.35
CA MET A 1 10.87 32.30 15.75
C MET A 1 10.47 31.51 14.52
N THR A 2 10.70 30.19 14.59
CA THR A 2 10.36 29.06 13.70
C THR A 2 10.44 29.25 12.19
N THR A 3 11.61 28.93 11.64
CA THR A 3 11.77 28.41 10.27
C THR A 3 10.93 27.15 10.07
N SER A 4 10.30 27.05 8.89
CA SER A 4 9.88 25.80 8.25
C SER A 4 8.80 24.98 8.97
N SER A 5 7.56 25.25 8.60
CA SER A 5 6.48 24.26 8.63
C SER A 5 5.99 24.05 7.20
N HIS A 6 6.86 23.49 6.36
CA HIS A 6 6.49 22.88 5.08
C HIS A 6 5.82 21.53 5.40
N ARG A 7 4.57 21.59 5.84
CA ARG A 7 3.74 20.39 6.07
C ARG A 7 2.80 20.22 4.88
N ASP A 8 3.39 20.05 3.71
CA ASP A 8 2.66 19.59 2.54
C ASP A 8 2.68 18.04 2.52
N PRO A 9 1.55 17.43 2.15
CA PRO A 9 1.17 16.07 2.51
C PRO A 9 1.95 15.07 1.67
N TYR A 10 2.93 14.39 2.27
CA TYR A 10 3.48 13.19 1.65
C TYR A 10 2.30 12.28 1.26
N PRO A 11 2.25 11.77 0.02
CA PRO A 11 1.16 10.89 -0.39
C PRO A 11 1.16 9.70 0.55
N ARG A 12 0.20 9.72 1.46
CA ARG A 12 -0.10 8.64 2.39
C ARG A 12 -0.62 7.41 1.65
N ASN A 13 -1.03 7.59 0.40
CA ASN A 13 -1.66 6.54 -0.38
C ASN A 13 -0.61 5.80 -1.20
N TYR A 14 -0.46 4.51 -0.92
CA TYR A 14 0.41 3.62 -1.68
C TYR A 14 -0.44 2.63 -2.45
N ARG A 15 0.01 2.32 -3.67
CA ARG A 15 -0.54 1.24 -4.48
C ARG A 15 0.51 0.15 -4.67
N ILE A 16 0.15 -1.07 -4.31
CA ILE A 16 1.03 -2.24 -4.34
C ILE A 16 0.34 -3.29 -5.20
N ARG A 17 0.98 -3.74 -6.26
CA ARG A 17 0.50 -4.83 -7.12
C ARG A 17 1.33 -6.07 -6.84
N VAL A 18 0.67 -7.20 -6.63
CA VAL A 18 1.29 -8.52 -6.47
C VAL A 18 0.63 -9.52 -7.39
N ARG A 19 1.39 -10.54 -7.79
CA ARG A 19 0.92 -11.65 -8.59
C ARG A 19 0.33 -12.71 -7.68
N GLY A 20 -0.90 -13.13 -7.98
CA GLY A 20 -1.62 -14.13 -7.21
C GLY A 20 -2.70 -13.52 -6.31
N ARG A 21 -3.47 -14.40 -5.65
CA ARG A 21 -4.58 -13.99 -4.78
C ARG A 21 -4.06 -13.73 -3.38
N LEU A 22 -4.31 -12.53 -2.87
CA LEU A 22 -4.22 -12.33 -1.43
C LEU A 22 -5.28 -13.15 -0.70
N GLY A 23 -4.83 -13.81 0.36
CA GLY A 23 -5.71 -14.48 1.30
C GLY A 23 -6.53 -13.49 2.12
N GLU A 24 -7.72 -13.92 2.53
CA GLU A 24 -8.64 -13.17 3.40
C GLU A 24 -8.01 -12.78 4.74
N THR A 25 -7.01 -13.54 5.21
CA THR A 25 -6.24 -13.26 6.43
C THR A 25 -5.60 -11.88 6.41
N LEU A 26 -4.99 -11.49 5.29
CA LEU A 26 -4.36 -10.18 5.13
C LEU A 26 -5.38 -9.05 5.10
N ARG A 27 -6.52 -9.27 4.43
CA ARG A 27 -7.67 -8.35 4.45
C ARG A 27 -8.20 -8.13 5.86
N CYS A 28 -8.17 -9.18 6.70
CA CYS A 28 -8.60 -9.11 8.09
C CYS A 28 -7.57 -8.39 8.98
N ALA A 29 -6.27 -8.54 8.69
CA ALA A 29 -5.20 -7.88 9.41
C ALA A 29 -5.18 -6.35 9.17
N PHE A 30 -5.53 -5.88 7.97
CA PHE A 30 -5.54 -4.46 7.63
C PHE A 30 -6.84 -4.03 6.95
N PRO A 31 -7.95 -3.91 7.68
CA PRO A 31 -9.23 -3.47 7.12
C PRO A 31 -9.22 -2.02 6.62
N ALA A 32 -8.20 -1.25 6.99
CA ALA A 32 -7.99 0.13 6.53
C ALA A 32 -7.37 0.23 5.12
N LEU A 33 -6.88 -0.89 4.56
CA LEU A 33 -6.35 -0.96 3.20
C LEU A 33 -7.41 -1.55 2.28
N GLU A 34 -7.58 -0.99 1.08
CA GLU A 34 -8.41 -1.59 0.04
C GLU A 34 -7.62 -2.62 -0.76
N TYR A 35 -8.29 -3.70 -1.14
CA TYR A 35 -7.70 -4.84 -1.82
C TYR A 35 -8.53 -5.19 -3.06
N GLU A 36 -8.01 -4.87 -4.23
CA GLU A 36 -8.66 -5.08 -5.51
C GLU A 36 -7.98 -6.23 -6.27
N THR A 37 -8.75 -7.21 -6.75
CA THR A 37 -8.20 -8.31 -7.57
C THR A 37 -8.46 -8.01 -9.03
N VAL A 38 -7.40 -7.83 -9.82
CA VAL A 38 -7.48 -7.46 -11.24
C VAL A 38 -6.78 -8.53 -12.08
N GLY A 39 -7.56 -9.30 -12.85
CA GLY A 39 -6.99 -10.20 -13.86
C GLY A 39 -6.11 -11.36 -13.36
N GLY A 40 -6.12 -11.65 -12.05
CA GLY A 40 -5.24 -12.66 -11.42
C GLY A 40 -4.15 -12.07 -10.54
N ASP A 41 -3.97 -10.75 -10.61
CA ASP A 41 -3.14 -9.98 -9.70
C ASP A 41 -3.99 -9.43 -8.55
N THR A 42 -3.35 -9.09 -7.45
CA THR A 42 -4.00 -8.32 -6.39
C THR A 42 -3.30 -6.98 -6.18
N VAL A 43 -4.10 -5.94 -6.14
CA VAL A 43 -3.71 -4.55 -5.96
C VAL A 43 -4.19 -4.10 -4.59
N LEU A 44 -3.26 -3.69 -3.74
CA LEU A 44 -3.56 -3.04 -2.49
C LEU A 44 -3.45 -1.54 -2.69
N THR A 45 -4.47 -0.81 -2.26
CA THR A 45 -4.44 0.64 -2.24
C THR A 45 -4.85 1.09 -0.86
N GLY A 46 -4.04 1.92 -0.20
CA GLY A 46 -4.46 2.49 1.07
C GLY A 46 -3.47 3.45 1.67
N GLU A 47 -3.94 4.12 2.73
CA GLU A 47 -3.13 5.04 3.51
C GLU A 47 -2.15 4.25 4.38
N LEU A 48 -0.87 4.17 3.96
CA LEU A 48 0.20 3.59 4.77
C LEU A 48 0.93 4.73 5.47
N ALA A 49 1.05 4.59 6.79
CA ALA A 49 1.80 5.56 7.60
C ALA A 49 3.29 5.55 7.27
N ASP A 50 3.86 4.37 7.01
CA ASP A 50 5.31 4.17 6.84
C ASP A 50 5.63 2.94 5.98
N GLN A 51 6.88 2.89 5.50
CA GLN A 51 7.43 1.73 4.79
C GLN A 51 7.36 0.44 5.62
N ALA A 52 7.35 0.52 6.95
CA ALA A 52 7.21 -0.66 7.82
C ALA A 52 5.87 -1.40 7.61
N ALA A 53 4.77 -0.66 7.44
CA ALA A 53 3.47 -1.24 7.15
C ALA A 53 3.46 -1.91 5.77
N LEU A 54 4.08 -1.26 4.78
CA LEU A 54 4.32 -1.85 3.46
C LEU A 54 5.13 -3.16 3.56
N TYR A 55 6.25 -3.14 4.28
CA TYR A 55 7.12 -4.31 4.48
C TYR A 55 6.40 -5.46 5.19
N GLY A 56 5.51 -5.18 6.14
CA GLY A 56 4.70 -6.21 6.80
C GLY A 56 3.78 -6.93 5.81
N VAL A 57 3.10 -6.18 4.94
CA VAL A 57 2.25 -6.76 3.90
C VAL A 57 3.08 -7.55 2.88
N LEU A 58 4.26 -7.04 2.50
CA LEU A 58 5.23 -7.73 1.65
C LEU A 58 5.77 -9.03 2.25
N ALA A 59 6.09 -9.04 3.54
CA ALA A 59 6.59 -10.23 4.23
C ALA A 59 5.54 -11.35 4.23
N GLU A 60 4.26 -11.00 4.41
CA GLU A 60 3.16 -11.96 4.32
C GLU A 60 2.98 -12.48 2.89
N PHE A 61 3.22 -11.67 1.87
CA PHE A 61 3.24 -12.14 0.46
C PHE A 61 4.34 -13.13 0.20
N GLU A 62 5.56 -12.80 0.62
CA GLU A 62 6.72 -13.69 0.52
C GLU A 62 6.47 -15.00 1.27
N ALA A 63 5.87 -14.94 2.46
CA ALA A 63 5.49 -16.12 3.24
C ALA A 63 4.43 -17.00 2.54
N LEU A 64 3.56 -16.40 1.73
CA LEU A 64 2.55 -17.09 0.92
C LEU A 64 3.08 -17.52 -0.46
N GLY A 65 4.32 -17.15 -0.82
CA GLY A 65 4.91 -17.39 -2.14
C GLY A 65 4.31 -16.53 -3.26
N LEU A 66 3.79 -15.35 -2.91
CA LEU A 66 3.28 -14.36 -3.86
C LEU A 66 4.41 -13.44 -4.32
N GLU A 67 4.43 -13.12 -5.62
CA GLU A 67 5.50 -12.30 -6.22
C GLU A 67 5.07 -10.82 -6.27
N LEU A 68 5.87 -9.91 -5.74
CA LEU A 68 5.62 -8.48 -5.86
C LEU A 68 5.80 -8.03 -7.31
N LEU A 69 4.77 -7.42 -7.90
CA LEU A 69 4.82 -6.89 -9.25
C LEU A 69 5.27 -5.42 -9.26
N GLU A 70 4.63 -4.57 -8.46
CA GLU A 70 4.87 -3.12 -8.51
C GLU A 70 4.51 -2.43 -7.19
N VAL A 71 5.28 -1.44 -6.77
CA VAL A 71 4.90 -0.49 -5.71
C VAL A 71 5.00 0.92 -6.26
N CYS A 72 3.89 1.63 -6.28
CA CYS A 72 3.82 3.00 -6.75
C CYS A 72 3.15 3.88 -5.68
N PRO A 73 3.81 4.96 -5.22
CA PRO A 73 3.11 5.97 -4.42
C PRO A 73 2.03 6.60 -5.30
N ALA A 74 0.79 6.63 -4.81
CA ALA A 74 -0.27 7.32 -5.53
C ALA A 74 0.04 8.82 -5.50
N PRO A 75 -0.13 9.56 -6.61
CA PRO A 75 0.09 10.99 -6.59
C PRO A 75 -0.80 11.61 -5.50
N PRO A 76 -0.29 12.56 -4.69
CA PRO A 76 -1.15 13.30 -3.80
C PRO A 76 -2.24 13.93 -4.69
N ARG A 77 -3.51 13.77 -4.31
CA ARG A 77 -4.59 14.51 -4.97
C ARG A 77 -4.38 15.99 -4.67
N THR A 78 -3.55 16.65 -5.49
CA THR A 78 -3.42 18.09 -5.49
C THR A 78 -4.77 18.63 -5.95
N SER A 79 -5.59 19.04 -4.99
CA SER A 79 -6.76 19.85 -5.26
C SER A 79 -6.27 21.19 -5.78
N ASN A 80 -6.55 21.49 -7.06
CA ASN A 80 -6.34 22.80 -7.67
C ASN A 80 -7.65 23.57 -7.70
#